data_AF-A0AAW2PZ81-F1
#
_entry.id   AF-A0AAW2PZ81-F1
#
_cell.length_a   1.000
_cell.length_b   1.000
_cell.length_c   1.000
_cell.angle_alpha   90.00
_cell.angle_beta   90.00
_cell.angle_gamma   90.00
#
_symmetry.space_group_name_H-M   'P 1'
#
loop_
_entity.id
_entity.type
_entity.pdbx_description
1 polymer ?
#
loop_
_entity_poly.entity_id
_entity_poly.type
_entity_poly.pdbx_seq_one_letter_code
_entity_poly.pdbx_strand_id
1 'polypeptide(L)' 'MEEFKKWLMRFDRDRDGRINMEELRQAIYDTGGLFCRWKAGRAMKQADTNSNRVIDDNEISNLVPFAQKQFGLKVVAF' A
#
# COMPACT_ATOMS: atom_id res chain seq x y z
N MET A 1 12.82 0.69 -4.46
CA MET A 1 11.85 1.39 -3.57
C MET A 1 11.12 2.53 -4.26
N GLU A 2 11.80 3.41 -5.01
CA GLU A 2 11.16 4.54 -5.71
C GLU A 2 10.02 4.14 -6.65
N GLU A 3 10.16 3.07 -7.43
CA GLU A 3 9.11 2.61 -8.33
C GLU A 3 7.83 2.17 -7.58
N PHE A 4 8.01 1.57 -6.40
CA PHE A 4 6.88 1.22 -5.54
C PHE A 4 6.22 2.45 -4.93
N LYS A 5 7.03 3.43 -4.50
CA LYS A 5 6.54 4.73 -4.02
C LYS A 5 5.76 5.48 -5.12
N LYS A 6 6.28 5.53 -6.35
CA LYS A 6 5.57 6.12 -7.51
C LYS A 6 4.25 5.40 -7.80
N TRP A 7 4.23 4.08 -7.71
CA TRP A 7 3.00 3.30 -7.88
C TRP A 7 1.99 3.63 -6.77
N LEU A 8 2.43 3.68 -5.51
CA LEU A 8 1.58 4.06 -4.38
C LEU A 8 1.04 5.50 -4.52
N MET A 9 1.88 6.45 -4.93
CA MET A 9 1.50 7.85 -5.17
C MET A 9 0.42 8.02 -6.26
N ARG A 10 0.11 7.00 -7.05
CA ARG A 10 -1.05 7.06 -7.96
C ARG A 10 -2.38 6.95 -7.21
N PHE A 11 -2.36 6.40 -6.01
CA PHE A 11 -3.53 6.18 -5.15
C PHE A 11 -3.63 7.21 -4.03
N ASP A 12 -2.51 7.89 -3.71
CA ASP A 12 -2.47 9.08 -2.87
C ASP A 12 -3.33 10.18 -3.49
N ARG A 13 -4.50 10.41 -2.90
CA ARG A 13 -5.56 11.24 -3.44
C ARG A 13 -5.50 12.64 -2.86
N ASP A 14 -5.09 12.74 -1.59
CA ASP A 14 -4.91 14.00 -0.88
C ASP A 14 -3.52 14.62 -1.08
N ARG A 15 -2.59 13.87 -1.69
CA ARG A 15 -1.22 14.26 -2.02
C ARG A 15 -0.40 14.61 -0.78
N ASP A 16 -0.69 13.95 0.34
CA ASP A 16 0.07 14.10 1.58
C ASP A 16 1.41 13.32 1.54
N GLY A 17 1.62 12.51 0.51
CA GLY A 17 2.82 11.69 0.31
C GLY A 17 2.82 10.41 1.13
N ARG A 18 1.69 10.06 1.75
CA ARG A 18 1.44 8.86 2.54
C ARG A 18 0.24 8.12 1.94
N ILE A 19 -0.03 6.92 2.45
CA ILE A 19 -1.20 6.16 2.03
C ILE A 19 -2.01 5.79 3.27
N ASN A 20 -3.19 6.36 3.40
CA ASN A 20 -4.10 5.99 4.48
C ASN A 20 -4.91 4.72 4.15
N MET A 21 -5.64 4.20 5.14
CA MET A 21 -6.45 2.98 4.96
C MET A 21 -7.52 3.10 3.88
N GLU A 22 -8.11 4.29 3.69
CA GLU A 22 -9.15 4.53 2.69
C GLU A 22 -8.55 4.53 1.29
N GLU A 23 -7.42 5.18 1.09
CA GLU A 23 -6.66 5.21 -0.16
C GLU A 23 -6.14 3.84 -0.54
N LEU A 24 -5.60 3.08 0.43
CA LEU A 24 -5.17 1.71 0.21
C LEU A 24 -6.33 0.81 -0.19
N ARG A 25 -7.50 0.99 0.44
CA ARG A 25 -8.72 0.25 0.09
C ARG A 25 -9.18 0.61 -1.31
N GLN A 26 -9.15 1.88 -1.67
CA GLN A 26 -9.49 2.38 -3.00
C GLN A 26 -8.52 1.80 -4.04
N ALA A 27 -7.23 1.75 -3.76
CA ALA A 27 -6.21 1.17 -4.62
C ALA A 27 -6.48 -0.31 -4.93
N ILE A 28 -6.82 -1.09 -3.90
CA ILE A 28 -7.16 -2.52 -4.08
C ILE A 28 -8.46 -2.68 -4.88
N TYR A 29 -9.40 -1.75 -4.72
CA TYR A 29 -10.65 -1.72 -5.47
C TYR A 29 -10.43 -1.42 -6.94
N ASP A 30 -9.65 -0.39 -7.25
CA ASP A 30 -9.30 0.01 -8.62
C ASP A 30 -8.47 -1.07 -9.31
N THR A 31 -7.71 -1.87 -8.55
CA THR A 31 -6.96 -3.02 -9.08
C THR A 31 -7.84 -4.28 -9.28
N GLY A 32 -9.15 -4.21 -9.00
CA GLY A 32 -10.11 -5.26 -9.33
C GLY A 32 -10.20 -6.42 -8.35
N GLY A 33 -9.82 -6.22 -7.08
CA GLY A 33 -9.84 -7.30 -6.08
C GLY A 33 -11.24 -7.61 -5.53
N LEU A 34 -11.77 -8.83 -5.69
CA LEU A 34 -13.05 -9.25 -5.08
C LEU A 34 -13.08 -9.25 -3.53
N PHE A 35 -11.97 -8.95 -2.85
CA PHE A 35 -11.84 -8.92 -1.38
C PHE A 35 -11.10 -7.67 -0.88
N CYS A 36 -11.42 -6.51 -1.44
CA CYS A 36 -10.71 -5.24 -1.14
C CYS A 36 -10.58 -4.95 0.34
N ARG A 37 -11.68 -5.03 1.09
CA ARG A 37 -11.70 -4.69 2.52
C ARG A 37 -10.83 -5.62 3.36
N TRP A 38 -10.86 -6.91 3.05
CA TRP A 38 -10.07 -7.92 3.78
C TRP A 38 -8.59 -7.81 3.41
N LYS A 39 -8.27 -7.64 2.12
CA LYS A 39 -6.90 -7.41 1.64
C LYS A 39 -6.32 -6.11 2.21
N ALA A 40 -7.09 -5.02 2.22
CA ALA A 40 -6.66 -3.74 2.79
C ALA A 40 -6.37 -3.86 4.28
N GLY A 41 -7.27 -4.50 5.04
CA GLY A 41 -7.05 -4.74 6.46
C GLY A 41 -5.80 -5.59 6.74
N ARG A 42 -5.53 -6.59 5.89
CA ARG A 42 -4.35 -7.46 6.03
C ARG A 42 -3.05 -6.75 5.63
N ALA A 43 -3.10 -5.94 4.57
CA ALA A 43 -2.02 -5.07 4.13
C ALA A 43 -1.65 -4.07 5.23
N MET A 44 -2.67 -3.40 5.78
CA MET A 44 -2.53 -2.40 6.82
C MET A 44 -1.92 -3.02 8.07
N LYS A 45 -2.48 -4.12 8.57
CA LYS A 45 -1.96 -4.82 9.75
C LYS A 45 -0.50 -5.29 9.60
N GLN A 46 -0.04 -5.49 8.37
CA GLN A 46 1.31 -5.94 8.08
C GLN A 46 2.30 -4.80 7.86
N ALA A 47 1.85 -3.66 7.33
CA ALA A 47 2.68 -2.49 7.04
C ALA A 47 2.71 -1.47 8.19
N ASP A 48 1.54 -1.18 8.77
CA ASP A 48 1.32 -0.25 9.89
C ASP A 48 1.87 -0.87 11.18
N THR A 49 3.14 -0.56 11.46
CA THR A 49 3.88 -1.11 12.59
C THR A 49 3.84 -0.14 13.76
N ASN A 50 3.71 1.15 13.48
CA ASN A 50 3.60 2.21 14.48
C ASN A 50 2.12 2.49 14.92
N SER A 51 1.14 1.79 14.33
CA SER A 51 -0.30 1.95 14.59
C SER A 51 -0.83 3.36 14.32
N ASN A 52 -0.18 4.12 13.44
CA ASN A 52 -0.59 5.47 13.05
C ASN A 52 -1.75 5.48 12.03
N ARG A 53 -2.18 4.30 11.55
CA ARG A 53 -3.24 4.10 10.54
C ARG A 53 -2.96 4.77 9.20
N VAL A 54 -1.70 5.07 8.90
CA VAL A 54 -1.21 5.51 7.60
C VAL A 54 0.04 4.71 7.23
N ILE A 55 0.44 4.73 5.97
CA ILE A 55 1.67 4.11 5.51
C ILE A 55 2.60 5.25 5.10
N ASP A 56 3.60 5.51 5.93
CA ASP A 56 4.64 6.49 5.68
C ASP A 56 5.84 5.90 4.93
N ASP A 57 6.80 6.73 4.56
CA ASP A 57 8.00 6.32 3.82
C ASP A 57 8.81 5.20 4.49
N ASN A 58 8.80 5.11 5.82
CA ASN A 58 9.49 4.03 6.54
C ASN A 58 8.68 2.71 6.44
N GLU A 59 7.36 2.81 6.47
CA GLU A 59 6.43 1.68 6.44
C GLU A 59 6.10 1.17 5.03
N ILE A 60 6.36 1.98 3.99
CA ILE A 60 6.26 1.56 2.58
C ILE A 60 7.09 0.28 2.33
N SER A 61 8.24 0.13 2.98
CA SER A 61 9.11 -1.05 2.85
C SER A 61 8.42 -2.34 3.33
N ASN A 62 7.61 -2.25 4.39
CA ASN A 62 6.84 -3.36 4.94
C ASN A 62 5.64 -3.74 4.06
N LEU A 63 5.17 -2.82 3.22
CA LEU A 63 4.09 -3.06 2.28
C LEU A 63 4.55 -3.76 0.99
N VAL A 64 5.83 -3.67 0.63
CA VAL A 64 6.42 -4.32 -0.56
C VAL A 64 6.11 -5.83 -0.65
N PRO A 65 6.36 -6.67 0.38
CA PRO A 65 6.08 -8.11 0.29
C PRO A 65 4.59 -8.40 0.13
N PHE A 66 3.72 -7.57 0.71
CA PHE A 66 2.28 -7.68 0.51
C PHE A 66 1.90 -7.36 -0.95
N ALA A 67 2.46 -6.29 -1.49
CA ALA A 67 2.19 -5.83 -2.84
C ALA A 67 2.69 -6.81 -3.91
N GLN A 68 3.88 -7.39 -3.71
CA GLN A 68 4.40 -8.49 -4.53
C GLN A 68 3.43 -9.68 -4.54
N LYS A 69 2.92 -10.07 -3.37
CA LYS A 69 2.05 -11.25 -3.21
C LYS A 69 0.63 -11.04 -3.74
N GLN A 70 0.10 -9.82 -3.66
CA GLN A 70 -1.30 -9.53 -4.02
C GLN A 70 -1.48 -8.91 -5.41
N PHE A 71 -0.49 -8.16 -5.89
CA PHE A 71 -0.56 -7.43 -7.16
C PHE A 71 0.48 -7.90 -8.18
N GLY A 72 1.37 -8.83 -7.81
CA GLY A 72 2.42 -9.31 -8.70
C GLY A 72 3.48 -8.25 -9.05
N LEU A 73 3.53 -7.15 -8.30
CA LEU A 73 4.47 -6.05 -8.51
C LEU A 73 5.90 -6.51 -8.18
N LYS A 74 6.81 -6.52 -9.14
CA LYS A 74 8.23 -6.78 -8.86
C LYS A 74 8.93 -5.50 -8.42
N VAL A 75 8.90 -5.22 -7.12
CA VAL A 75 9.67 -4.13 -6.53
C VAL A 75 11.12 -4.58 -6.37
N VAL A 76 12.04 -3.92 -7.06
CA VAL A 76 13.48 -4.08 -6.83
C VAL A 76 13.87 -3.09 -5.73
N ALA A 77 14.26 -3.62 -4.58
CA ALA A 77 14.95 -2.87 -3.54
C ALA A 77 16.44 -2.89 -3.91
N PHE A 78 16.99 -1.73 -4.25
CA PHE A 78 18.43 -1.51 -4.33
C PHE A 78 18.86 -0.93 -2.99
#